data_AF-A0A8T5AIL8-F1
#
_entry.id   AF-A0A8T5AIL8-F1
#
_cell.length_a   1.000
_cell.length_b   1.000
_cell.length_c   1.000
_cell.angle_alpha   90.00
_cell.angle_beta   90.00
_cell.angle_gamma   90.00
#
_symmetry.space_group_name_H-M   'P 1'
#
loop_
_entity.id
_entity.type
_entity.pdbx_description
1 polymer ?
#
loop_
_entity_poly.entity_id
_entity_poly.type
_entity_poly.pdbx_seq_one_letter_code
_entity_poly.pdbx_strand_id
1 'polypeptide(L)'
;MGMGEYYRERQRKWVWIFPRIDRKLTGKRIVDLDTFCRIIFPHSVKKQEVSREIIRLMVEENKPMYLREIRARVLERVKVSSQTLSDTYKAMLRSGLLEKKYRNYPTRLSRQFSSRLRDIADYWENYLDAKGVP
;
A
#
# COMPACT_ATOMS: atom_id res chain seq x y z
N MET A 1 -9.32 3.25 29.41
CA MET A 1 -9.08 2.13 28.49
C MET A 1 -8.02 1.24 29.11
N GLY A 2 -8.40 0.02 29.51
CA GLY A 2 -7.46 -0.89 30.19
C GLY A 2 -6.40 -1.43 29.23
N MET A 3 -5.20 -1.73 29.72
CA MET A 3 -4.10 -2.23 28.88
C MET A 3 -4.51 -3.48 28.06
N GLY A 4 -5.35 -4.35 28.63
CA GLY A 4 -5.90 -5.54 27.95
C GLY A 4 -6.99 -5.28 26.91
N GLU A 5 -7.68 -4.14 26.95
CA GLU A 5 -8.58 -3.70 25.87
C GLU A 5 -7.77 -3.19 24.67
N TYR A 6 -6.72 -2.40 24.94
CA TYR A 6 -5.80 -1.90 23.93
C TYR A 6 -5.15 -3.05 23.15
N TYR A 7 -4.67 -4.11 23.83
CA TYR A 7 -4.10 -5.28 23.15
C TYR A 7 -5.15 -6.12 22.39
N ARG A 8 -6.39 -6.23 22.87
CA ARG A 8 -7.46 -6.96 22.16
C ARG A 8 -7.94 -6.22 20.92
N GLU A 9 -8.14 -4.91 20.97
CA GLU A 9 -8.39 -4.11 19.78
C GLU A 9 -7.22 -4.16 18.79
N ARG A 10 -6.00 -4.16 19.32
CA ARG A 10 -4.79 -4.29 18.51
C ARG A 10 -4.71 -5.67 17.87
N GLN A 11 -5.05 -6.77 18.53
CA GLN A 11 -5.07 -8.11 17.93
C GLN A 11 -6.21 -8.29 16.91
N ARG A 12 -7.40 -7.71 17.14
CA ARG A 12 -8.50 -7.70 16.15
C ARG A 12 -8.12 -7.02 14.84
N LYS A 13 -7.21 -6.04 14.91
CA LYS A 13 -6.61 -5.39 13.72
C LYS A 13 -5.68 -6.34 12.95
N TRP A 14 -5.11 -7.38 13.56
CA TRP A 14 -4.10 -8.26 12.94
C TRP A 14 -4.71 -9.50 12.27
N VAL A 15 -6.04 -9.65 12.30
CA VAL A 15 -6.72 -10.58 11.41
C VAL A 15 -6.44 -10.06 9.99
N TRP A 16 -5.88 -10.91 9.13
CA TRP A 16 -5.74 -10.60 7.71
C TRP A 16 -7.11 -10.23 7.15
N ILE A 17 -7.41 -8.93 7.10
CA ILE A 17 -8.60 -8.43 6.44
C ILE A 17 -8.28 -8.54 4.96
N PHE A 18 -8.59 -9.70 4.37
CA PHE A 18 -8.77 -9.77 2.93
C PHE A 18 -10.07 -9.02 2.64
N PRO A 19 -10.02 -7.81 2.05
CA PRO A 19 -11.23 -7.23 1.51
C PRO A 19 -11.72 -8.22 0.45
N ARG A 20 -13.01 -8.54 0.46
CA ARG A 20 -13.59 -9.36 -0.62
C ARG A 20 -13.47 -8.56 -1.91
N ILE A 21 -12.46 -8.89 -2.72
CA ILE A 21 -12.29 -8.34 -4.06
C ILE A 21 -13.17 -9.17 -4.99
N ASP A 22 -14.34 -8.67 -5.33
CA ASP A 22 -15.16 -9.26 -6.37
C ASP A 22 -14.50 -9.00 -7.73
N ARG A 23 -13.80 -10.01 -8.28
CA ARG A 23 -13.10 -9.92 -9.57
C ARG A 23 -14.03 -9.61 -10.75
N LYS A 24 -15.31 -9.99 -10.70
CA LYS A 24 -16.28 -9.71 -11.78
C LYS A 24 -16.70 -8.23 -11.78
N LEU A 25 -16.84 -7.64 -10.59
CA LEU A 25 -17.11 -6.20 -10.41
C LEU A 25 -15.87 -5.31 -10.60
N THR A 26 -14.70 -5.77 -10.12
CA THR A 26 -13.46 -4.98 -10.08
C THR A 26 -12.55 -5.17 -11.31
N GLY A 27 -12.70 -6.27 -12.06
CA GLY A 27 -11.84 -6.58 -13.20
C GLY A 27 -12.02 -5.70 -14.44
N LYS A 28 -13.13 -4.94 -14.53
CA LYS A 28 -13.46 -4.05 -15.67
C LYS A 28 -13.58 -2.57 -15.31
N ARG A 29 -13.58 -2.22 -14.02
CA ARG A 29 -13.68 -0.83 -13.55
C ARG A 29 -12.33 -0.38 -13.03
N ILE A 30 -11.97 0.86 -13.39
CA ILE A 30 -10.89 1.62 -12.77
C ILE A 30 -10.86 1.28 -11.28
N VAL A 31 -9.78 0.65 -10.84
CA VAL A 31 -9.62 0.21 -9.45
C VAL A 31 -9.74 1.45 -8.59
N ASP A 32 -10.75 1.49 -7.72
CA ASP A 32 -10.92 2.59 -6.78
C ASP A 32 -9.66 2.68 -5.89
N LEU A 33 -8.89 3.75 -6.11
CA LEU A 33 -7.64 3.99 -5.39
C LEU A 33 -7.89 4.13 -3.88
N ASP A 34 -9.07 4.62 -3.47
CA ASP A 34 -9.45 4.70 -2.07
C ASP A 34 -9.57 3.32 -1.45
N THR A 35 -10.32 2.43 -2.10
CA THR A 35 -10.42 1.04 -1.71
C THR A 35 -9.04 0.42 -1.62
N PHE A 36 -8.22 0.53 -2.67
CA PHE A 36 -6.86 -0.02 -2.67
C PHE A 36 -6.03 0.46 -1.48
N CYS A 37 -5.98 1.77 -1.22
CA CYS A 37 -5.25 2.35 -0.09
C CYS A 37 -5.75 1.83 1.26
N ARG A 38 -7.07 1.59 1.42
CA ARG A 38 -7.64 0.95 2.61
C ARG A 38 -7.15 -0.50 2.78
N ILE A 39 -7.01 -1.26 1.69
CA ILE A 39 -6.47 -2.64 1.73
C ILE A 39 -5.04 -2.63 2.27
N ILE A 40 -4.17 -1.79 1.70
CA ILE A 40 -2.72 -1.82 1.99
C ILE A 40 -2.34 -1.09 3.28
N PHE A 41 -3.17 -0.17 3.77
CA PHE A 41 -2.97 0.56 5.03
C PHE A 41 -4.21 0.50 5.94
N PRO A 42 -4.66 -0.68 6.37
CA PRO A 42 -5.99 -0.88 6.97
C PRO A 42 -6.19 -0.17 8.32
N HIS A 43 -5.12 0.17 9.04
CA HIS A 43 -5.21 0.76 10.38
C HIS A 43 -4.75 2.21 10.47
N SER A 44 -4.49 2.86 9.34
CA SER A 44 -4.02 4.23 9.34
C SER A 44 -4.65 5.05 8.23
N VAL A 45 -5.73 5.76 8.59
CA VAL A 45 -6.40 6.73 7.70
C VAL A 45 -5.40 7.74 7.13
N LYS A 46 -4.41 8.18 7.93
CA LYS A 46 -3.36 9.07 7.46
C LYS A 46 -2.43 8.43 6.42
N LYS A 47 -2.03 7.17 6.59
CA LYS A 47 -1.27 6.46 5.55
C LYS A 47 -2.11 6.19 4.29
N GLN A 48 -3.41 5.94 4.44
CA GLN A 48 -4.34 5.83 3.32
C GLN A 48 -4.39 7.13 2.50
N GLU A 49 -4.63 8.26 3.16
CA GLU A 49 -4.65 9.59 2.52
C GLU A 49 -3.33 9.93 1.83
N VAL A 50 -2.20 9.75 2.54
CA VAL A 50 -0.87 10.06 2.00
C VAL A 50 -0.52 9.17 0.81
N SER A 51 -0.73 7.85 0.93
CA SER A 51 -0.41 6.92 -0.17
C SER A 51 -1.26 7.18 -1.41
N ARG A 52 -2.55 7.50 -1.23
CA ARG A 52 -3.43 7.91 -2.31
C ARG A 52 -2.91 9.14 -3.02
N GLU A 53 -2.56 10.20 -2.29
CA GLU A 53 -2.07 11.43 -2.93
C GLU A 53 -0.69 11.26 -3.57
N ILE A 54 0.18 10.43 -3.02
CA ILE A 54 1.45 10.07 -3.69
C ILE A 54 1.16 9.38 -5.02
N ILE A 55 0.29 8.36 -5.03
CA ILE A 55 -0.04 7.61 -6.25
C ILE A 55 -0.69 8.54 -7.27
N ARG A 56 -1.71 9.30 -6.85
CA ARG A 56 -2.42 10.26 -7.70
C ARG A 56 -1.45 11.26 -8.33
N LEU A 57 -0.59 11.89 -7.52
CA LEU A 57 0.40 12.85 -8.01
C LEU A 57 1.33 12.23 -9.06
N MET A 58 1.83 11.02 -8.83
CA MET A 58 2.76 10.36 -9.75
C MET A 58 2.09 9.88 -11.04
N VAL A 59 0.79 9.54 -10.99
CA VAL A 59 -0.03 9.27 -12.18
C VAL A 59 -0.29 10.56 -12.96
N GLU A 60 -0.68 11.64 -12.28
CA GLU A 60 -0.93 12.96 -12.87
C GLU A 60 0.33 13.49 -13.59
N GLU A 61 1.50 13.37 -12.97
CA GLU A 61 2.76 13.86 -13.53
C GLU A 61 3.39 12.92 -14.57
N ASN A 62 2.99 11.64 -14.57
CA ASN A 62 3.49 10.58 -15.44
C ASN A 62 5.03 10.54 -15.58
N LYS A 63 5.77 10.81 -14.49
CA LYS A 63 7.24 10.80 -14.47
C LYS A 63 7.79 10.41 -13.11
N PRO A 64 9.04 9.92 -13.04
CA PRO A 64 9.71 9.74 -11.77
C PRO A 64 9.87 11.06 -11.01
N MET A 65 9.69 11.04 -9.69
CA MET A 65 9.73 12.25 -8.83
C MET A 65 10.66 12.08 -7.64
N TYR A 66 11.37 13.14 -7.26
CA TYR A 66 12.16 13.17 -6.04
C TYR A 66 11.25 13.29 -4.80
N LEU A 67 11.68 12.69 -3.68
CA LEU A 67 10.93 12.77 -2.41
C LEU A 67 10.65 14.22 -1.98
N ARG A 68 11.56 15.15 -2.24
CA ARG A 68 11.36 16.58 -1.91
C ARG A 68 10.17 17.19 -2.68
N GLU A 69 10.01 16.80 -3.94
CA GLU A 69 8.92 17.29 -4.80
C GLU A 69 7.59 16.66 -4.37
N ILE A 70 7.59 15.35 -4.13
CA ILE A 70 6.44 14.63 -3.60
C ILE A 70 5.99 15.25 -2.26
N ARG A 71 6.94 15.48 -1.34
CA ARG A 71 6.66 16.03 -0.02
C ARG A 71 6.02 17.41 -0.09
N ALA A 72 6.56 18.31 -0.92
CA ALA A 72 6.02 19.67 -1.06
C ALA A 72 4.53 19.62 -1.48
N ARG A 73 4.22 18.89 -2.55
CA ARG A 73 2.87 18.86 -3.13
C ARG A 73 1.87 18.06 -2.30
N VAL A 74 2.29 16.96 -1.67
CA VAL A 74 1.38 16.14 -0.84
C VAL A 74 1.02 16.88 0.45
N LEU A 75 1.95 17.62 1.05
CA LEU A 75 1.67 18.39 2.28
C LEU A 75 0.75 19.59 2.05
N GLU A 76 0.65 20.11 0.82
CA GLU A 76 -0.35 21.12 0.44
C GLU A 76 -1.77 20.53 0.46
N ARG A 77 -1.92 19.25 0.13
CA ARG A 77 -3.23 18.57 0.02
C ARG A 77 -3.63 17.80 1.28
N VAL A 78 -2.66 17.26 2.01
CA VAL A 78 -2.88 16.37 3.16
C VAL A 78 -2.22 16.96 4.40
N LYS A 79 -3.04 17.37 5.38
CA LYS A 79 -2.58 17.90 6.66
C LYS A 79 -2.01 16.79 7.56
N VAL A 80 -0.72 16.49 7.38
CA VAL A 80 0.06 15.55 8.19
C VAL A 80 1.47 16.09 8.45
N SER A 81 2.18 15.51 9.43
CA SER A 81 3.59 15.83 9.63
C SER A 81 4.45 15.30 8.48
N SER A 82 5.58 15.96 8.26
CA SER A 82 6.59 15.51 7.28
C SER A 82 7.14 14.11 7.62
N GLN A 83 7.15 13.76 8.91
CA GLN A 83 7.55 12.45 9.39
C GLN A 83 6.54 11.37 8.95
N THR A 84 5.24 11.61 9.16
CA THR A 84 4.17 10.69 8.72
C THR A 84 4.23 10.43 7.21
N LEU A 85 4.46 11.48 6.41
CA LEU A 85 4.64 11.33 4.97
C LEU A 85 5.86 10.45 4.64
N SER A 86 7.00 10.76 5.26
CA SER A 86 8.25 10.03 5.03
C SER A 86 8.14 8.55 5.40
N ASP A 87 7.45 8.23 6.49
CA ASP A 87 7.24 6.85 6.93
C ASP A 87 6.25 6.10 6.04
N THR A 88 5.22 6.78 5.53
CA THR A 88 4.30 6.20 4.53
C THR A 88 5.06 5.90 3.24
N TYR A 89 5.83 6.85 2.74
CA TYR A 89 6.67 6.69 1.55
C TYR A 89 7.68 5.53 1.69
N LYS A 90 8.35 5.41 2.85
CA LYS A 90 9.24 4.27 3.13
C LYS A 90 8.49 2.95 3.15
N ALA A 91 7.28 2.91 3.70
CA ALA A 91 6.44 1.70 3.70
C ALA A 91 6.07 1.30 2.27
N MET A 92 5.71 2.26 1.41
CA MET A 92 5.40 2.01 0.00
C MET A 92 6.62 1.52 -0.81
N LEU A 93 7.83 2.03 -0.52
CA LEU A 93 9.07 1.48 -1.10
C LEU A 93 9.31 0.03 -0.67
N ARG A 94 9.14 -0.26 0.62
CA ARG A 94 9.35 -1.63 1.16
C ARG A 94 8.37 -2.64 0.59
N SER A 95 7.10 -2.24 0.42
CA SER A 95 6.08 -3.11 -0.18
C SER A 95 6.27 -3.30 -1.68
N GLY A 96 7.07 -2.47 -2.36
CA GLY A 96 7.24 -2.52 -3.80
C GLY A 96 6.12 -1.82 -4.58
N LEU A 97 5.37 -0.93 -3.92
CA LEU A 97 4.45 0.00 -4.61
C LEU A 97 5.21 1.13 -5.29
N LEU A 98 6.33 1.51 -4.69
CA LEU A 98 7.30 2.46 -5.22
C LEU A 98 8.63 1.76 -5.42
N GLU A 99 9.42 2.25 -6.36
CA GLU A 99 10.80 1.85 -6.52
C GLU A 99 11.70 3.04 -6.86
N LYS A 100 12.97 2.91 -6.45
CA LYS A 100 14.03 3.86 -6.79
C LYS A 100 15.35 3.12 -6.94
N LYS A 101 16.20 3.56 -7.86
CA LYS A 101 17.48 2.91 -8.13
C LYS A 101 18.49 3.11 -7.00
N TYR A 102 18.56 4.33 -6.44
CA TYR A 102 19.47 4.70 -5.37
C TYR A 102 18.81 5.66 -4.37
N ARG A 103 19.51 5.99 -3.27
CA ARG A 103 18.98 6.82 -2.19
C ARG A 103 18.44 8.18 -2.67
N ASN A 104 19.20 8.84 -3.54
CA ASN A 104 18.95 10.21 -4.04
C ASN A 104 18.38 10.22 -5.46
N TYR A 105 17.84 9.10 -5.94
CA TYR A 105 17.23 9.03 -7.27
C TYR A 105 15.74 9.32 -7.21
N PRO A 106 15.14 9.79 -8.32
CA PRO A 106 13.71 9.94 -8.40
C PRO A 106 13.04 8.56 -8.30
N THR A 107 11.87 8.58 -7.68
CA THR A 107 11.05 7.40 -7.40
C THR A 107 10.00 7.26 -8.47
N ARG A 108 9.62 6.02 -8.80
CA ARG A 108 8.54 5.70 -9.72
C ARG A 108 7.57 4.71 -9.09
N LEU A 109 6.34 4.68 -9.61
CA LEU A 109 5.39 3.60 -9.30
C LEU A 109 5.98 2.27 -9.80
N SER A 110 5.73 1.21 -9.04
CA SER A 110 6.30 -0.11 -9.31
C SER A 110 5.23 -1.19 -9.42
N ARG A 111 5.54 -2.21 -10.21
CA ARG A 111 4.78 -3.47 -10.30
C ARG A 111 5.34 -4.56 -9.38
N GLN A 112 6.38 -4.28 -8.59
CA GLN A 112 6.97 -5.27 -7.69
C GLN A 112 5.97 -5.77 -6.65
N PHE A 113 5.09 -4.89 -6.14
CA PHE A 113 4.04 -5.29 -5.21
C PHE A 113 3.14 -6.39 -5.80
N SER A 114 2.64 -6.21 -7.03
CA SER A 114 1.77 -7.21 -7.65
C SER A 114 2.52 -8.49 -8.04
N SER A 115 3.79 -8.39 -8.43
CA SER A 115 4.64 -9.58 -8.65
C SER A 115 4.76 -10.41 -7.38
N ARG A 116 5.17 -9.79 -6.26
CA ARG A 116 5.37 -10.48 -4.98
C ARG A 116 4.09 -11.13 -4.46
N LEU A 117 2.93 -10.50 -4.67
CA LEU A 117 1.65 -11.09 -4.30
C LEU A 117 1.31 -12.33 -5.12
N ARG A 118 1.69 -12.36 -6.41
CA ARG A 118 1.55 -13.58 -7.24
C ARG A 118 2.52 -14.65 -6.78
N ASP A 119 3.79 -14.30 -6.55
CA ASP A 119 4.79 -15.26 -6.07
C ASP A 119 4.35 -15.93 -4.75
N ILE A 120 3.75 -15.16 -3.83
CA ILE A 120 3.20 -15.70 -2.58
C ILE A 120 1.98 -16.60 -2.83
N ALA A 121 1.09 -16.21 -3.74
CA ALA A 121 -0.08 -17.01 -4.10
C ALA A 121 0.37 -18.35 -4.72
N ASP A 122 1.26 -18.30 -5.71
CA ASP A 122 1.80 -19.48 -6.38
C ASP A 122 2.51 -20.41 -5.38
N TYR A 123 3.29 -19.85 -4.45
CA TYR A 123 3.95 -20.65 -3.40
C TYR A 123 2.93 -21.40 -2.52
N TRP A 124 1.82 -20.74 -2.16
CA TRP A 124 0.78 -21.36 -1.35
C TRP A 124 0.01 -22.43 -2.11
N GLU A 125 -0.37 -22.17 -3.36
CA GLU A 125 -1.03 -23.14 -4.23
C GLU A 125 -0.16 -24.39 -4.42
N ASN A 126 1.13 -24.22 -4.73
CA ASN A 126 2.08 -25.33 -4.83
C ASN A 126 2.20 -26.13 -3.53
N TYR A 127 2.12 -25.49 -2.36
CA TYR A 127 2.14 -26.17 -1.08
C TYR A 127 0.88 -27.04 -0.89
N LEU A 128 -0.30 -26.53 -1.24
CA LEU A 128 -1.55 -27.28 -1.14
C LEU A 128 -1.57 -28.49 -2.09
N ASP A 129 -1.11 -28.30 -3.33
CA ASP A 129 -0.96 -29.37 -4.31
C ASP A 129 -0.03 -30.46 -3.78
N ALA A 130 1.12 -30.08 -3.20
CA ALA A 130 2.06 -31.01 -2.59
C ALA A 130 1.49 -31.75 -1.36
N LYS A 131 0.40 -31.26 -0.76
CA LYS A 131 -0.33 -31.91 0.34
C LYS A 131 -1.58 -32.64 -0.12
N GLY A 132 -1.90 -32.63 -1.42
CA GLY A 132 -3.11 -33.23 -1.96
C GLY A 132 -4.39 -32.58 -1.43
N VAL A 133 -4.33 -31.29 -1.07
CA VAL A 133 -5.51 -30.53 -0.65
C VAL A 133 -6.21 -30.03 -1.91
N PRO A 134 -7.50 -30.40 -2.14
CA PRO A 134 -8.25 -29.97 -3.31
C PRO A 134 -8.63 -28.49 -3.30
#